data_AF-A0A4Q2ZUU8-F1
#
_entry.id   AF-A0A4Q2ZUU8-F1
#
_cell.length_a   1.000
_cell.length_b   1.000
_cell.length_c   1.000
_cell.angle_alpha   90.00
_cell.angle_beta   90.00
_cell.angle_gamma   90.00
#
_symmetry.space_group_name_H-M   'P 1'
#
loop_
_entity.id
_entity.type
_entity.pdbx_description
1 polymer ?
#
loop_
_entity_poly.entity_id
_entity_poly.type
_entity_poly.pdbx_seq_one_letter_code
_entity_poly.pdbx_strand_id
1 'polypeptide(L)'
;MKKYCIALMLLASGLSVEAKKKNVLFIGNSYIYTNNVPGILQQICVAKGDTLTYGQHTPGGCTLQTHASDATTLSTIKSDNWDVVLIQEQSQRPAFSQTQVETYTYPYAKALYDTIKKRNSCSEVMFMMTWGYKNGDASNCAAYPPICTYAGMQDGLRTSYMRMAKDNNANVAPVGMAWKTVRDSFPGIELYSPDNSHPSTAGSYLEACVLYASIYHKSPVGANYTAGLTVADAAKLQRIAAQVTLDSLEQWQQYGIMSFAKFVITPGVANSFTFQNYSKRTSAYLWNFGDGTTSSAAIPPAKTYTVKGNYPIILTASNACNGETTSDTIKIKTVGLDDVDGVSPAFAYRADNGKTYIQWGGSNQYSRMMVYDMSGRTIATYSIETSMQKVMVDVMPGSYVFMLIGKNGEQSIKGRFIQY
;
A
#
# COMPACT_ATOMS: atom_id res chain seq x y z
N MET A 1 -5.26 -46.65 30.05
CA MET A 1 -4.44 -45.45 29.82
C MET A 1 -4.35 -45.18 28.32
N LYS A 2 -5.18 -44.27 27.78
CA LYS A 2 -5.07 -43.80 26.39
C LYS A 2 -4.18 -42.55 26.38
N LYS A 3 -3.01 -42.64 25.76
CA LYS A 3 -2.09 -41.50 25.58
C LYS A 3 -2.62 -40.64 24.43
N TYR A 4 -3.01 -39.40 24.71
CA TYR A 4 -3.26 -38.39 23.70
C TYR A 4 -1.93 -37.73 23.33
N CYS A 5 -1.47 -37.92 22.10
CA CYS A 5 -0.38 -37.13 21.53
C CYS A 5 -0.93 -35.77 21.12
N ILE A 6 -0.61 -34.72 21.88
CA ILE A 6 -0.84 -33.34 21.48
C ILE A 6 0.30 -32.96 20.54
N ALA A 7 0.00 -32.83 19.25
CA ALA A 7 0.93 -32.27 18.28
C ALA A 7 0.96 -30.75 18.47
N LEU A 8 2.07 -30.24 19.02
CA LEU A 8 2.34 -28.80 19.07
C LEU A 8 2.66 -28.33 17.64
N MET A 9 1.71 -27.67 16.97
CA MET A 9 2.02 -26.89 15.76
C MET A 9 2.68 -25.58 16.20
N LEU A 10 3.99 -25.53 16.11
CA LEU A 10 4.76 -24.29 16.13
C LEU A 10 4.45 -23.50 14.86
N LEU A 11 3.50 -22.55 14.95
CA LEU A 11 3.29 -21.52 13.94
C LEU A 11 4.46 -20.53 14.01
N ALA A 12 5.47 -20.76 13.18
CA ALA A 12 6.48 -19.76 12.90
C ALA A 12 5.80 -18.57 12.20
N SER A 13 5.63 -17.47 12.93
CA SER A 13 5.15 -16.20 12.38
C SER A 13 6.26 -15.51 11.58
N GLY A 14 6.58 -16.09 10.42
CA GLY A 14 7.22 -15.35 9.34
C GLY A 14 6.13 -14.64 8.53
N LEU A 15 6.36 -13.38 8.15
CA LEU A 15 5.62 -12.75 7.06
C LEU A 15 5.90 -13.59 5.80
N SER A 16 5.07 -14.58 5.53
CA SER A 16 5.06 -15.24 4.24
C SER A 16 4.43 -14.26 3.26
N VAL A 17 5.24 -13.71 2.35
CA VAL A 17 4.69 -13.11 1.14
C VAL A 17 4.12 -14.26 0.35
N GLU A 18 2.81 -14.48 0.48
CA GLU A 18 2.13 -15.59 -0.18
C GLU A 18 2.27 -15.42 -1.70
N ALA A 19 2.77 -16.46 -2.36
CA ALA A 19 2.83 -16.55 -3.82
C ALA A 19 1.40 -16.55 -4.35
N LYS A 20 1.04 -15.51 -5.11
CA LYS A 20 -0.27 -15.38 -5.73
C LYS A 20 -0.22 -15.99 -7.14
N LYS A 21 -1.25 -16.76 -7.48
CA LYS A 21 -1.49 -17.22 -8.84
C LYS A 21 -2.70 -16.46 -9.41
N LYS A 22 -2.58 -15.97 -10.65
CA LYS A 22 -3.68 -15.33 -11.38
C LYS A 22 -3.78 -15.87 -12.80
N ASN A 23 -5.00 -16.13 -13.24
CA ASN A 23 -5.36 -16.43 -14.62
C ASN A 23 -6.00 -15.20 -15.28
N VAL A 24 -5.33 -14.61 -16.27
CA VAL A 24 -5.72 -13.30 -16.83
C VAL A 24 -6.01 -13.38 -18.32
N LEU A 25 -7.15 -12.84 -18.76
CA LEU A 25 -7.45 -12.65 -20.17
C LEU A 25 -7.14 -11.22 -20.60
N PHE A 26 -6.38 -11.05 -21.67
CA PHE A 26 -6.10 -9.76 -22.30
C PHE A 26 -6.98 -9.57 -23.55
N ILE A 27 -7.83 -8.56 -23.55
CA ILE A 27 -8.64 -8.12 -24.69
C ILE A 27 -8.18 -6.73 -25.09
N GLY A 28 -7.74 -6.56 -26.33
CA GLY A 28 -7.25 -5.27 -26.82
C GLY A 28 -6.64 -5.36 -28.21
N ASN A 29 -5.50 -4.72 -28.41
CA ASN A 29 -4.89 -4.64 -29.74
C ASN A 29 -3.35 -4.56 -29.68
N SER A 30 -2.76 -3.82 -30.62
CA SER A 30 -1.33 -3.62 -30.76
C SER A 30 -0.66 -3.01 -29.54
N TYR A 31 -1.39 -2.29 -28.70
CA TYR A 31 -0.81 -1.76 -27.47
C TYR A 31 -0.44 -2.87 -26.49
N ILE A 32 -1.14 -4.01 -26.52
CA ILE A 32 -0.84 -5.18 -25.69
C ILE A 32 0.10 -6.16 -26.38
N TYR A 33 -0.11 -6.50 -27.67
CA TYR A 33 0.74 -7.52 -28.31
C TYR A 33 2.13 -7.00 -28.68
N THR A 34 2.30 -5.69 -28.89
CA THR A 34 3.62 -5.12 -29.21
C THR A 34 4.56 -5.38 -28.04
N ASN A 35 5.76 -5.90 -28.34
CA ASN A 35 6.74 -6.36 -27.36
C ASN A 35 6.24 -7.49 -26.42
N ASN A 36 5.08 -8.11 -26.69
CA ASN A 36 4.50 -9.17 -25.88
C ASN A 36 4.33 -8.78 -24.40
N VAL A 37 3.54 -7.74 -24.11
CA VAL A 37 3.28 -7.26 -22.73
C VAL A 37 2.85 -8.39 -21.79
N PRO A 38 1.93 -9.32 -22.15
CA PRO A 38 1.57 -10.44 -21.27
C PRO A 38 2.77 -11.32 -20.89
N GLY A 39 3.69 -11.56 -21.83
CA GLY A 39 4.93 -12.29 -21.58
C GLY A 39 5.89 -11.54 -20.67
N ILE A 40 6.05 -10.22 -20.84
CA ILE A 40 6.85 -9.38 -19.94
C ILE A 40 6.27 -9.44 -18.52
N LEU A 41 4.95 -9.30 -18.38
CA LEU A 41 4.27 -9.40 -17.09
C LEU A 41 4.51 -10.77 -16.44
N GLN A 42 4.40 -11.86 -17.21
CA GLN A 42 4.66 -13.21 -16.70
C GLN A 42 6.09 -13.33 -16.12
N GLN A 43 7.09 -12.77 -16.78
CA GLN A 43 8.47 -12.78 -16.29
C GLN A 43 8.63 -11.91 -15.02
N ILE A 44 7.93 -10.77 -14.92
CA ILE A 44 7.89 -9.97 -13.68
C ILE A 44 7.25 -10.78 -12.55
N CYS A 45 6.14 -11.49 -12.79
CA CYS A 45 5.51 -12.35 -11.80
C CYS A 45 6.50 -13.40 -11.28
N VAL A 46 7.17 -14.13 -12.17
CA VAL A 46 8.20 -15.12 -11.81
C VAL A 46 9.31 -14.49 -10.97
N ALA A 47 9.83 -13.33 -11.39
CA ALA A 47 10.86 -12.59 -10.66
C ALA A 47 10.42 -12.14 -9.25
N LYS A 48 9.11 -12.04 -9.00
CA LYS A 48 8.54 -11.64 -7.71
C LYS A 48 7.93 -12.81 -6.93
N GLY A 49 8.08 -14.05 -7.40
CA GLY A 49 7.56 -15.25 -6.76
C GLY A 49 6.06 -15.48 -6.95
N ASP A 50 5.44 -14.81 -7.93
CA ASP A 50 4.04 -14.96 -8.30
C ASP A 50 3.90 -15.72 -9.64
N THR A 51 2.69 -16.16 -9.97
CA THR A 51 2.42 -16.93 -11.19
C THR A 51 1.30 -16.32 -12.02
N LEU A 52 1.59 -16.01 -13.29
CA LEU A 52 0.61 -15.62 -14.29
C LEU A 52 0.39 -16.75 -15.31
N THR A 53 -0.85 -17.19 -15.44
CA THR A 53 -1.35 -17.85 -16.65
C THR A 53 -2.19 -16.85 -17.42
N TYR A 54 -2.15 -16.88 -18.74
CA TYR A 54 -2.90 -15.91 -19.53
C TYR A 54 -3.40 -16.44 -20.87
N GLY A 55 -4.52 -15.88 -21.31
CA GLY A 55 -4.97 -15.90 -22.69
C GLY A 55 -4.99 -14.49 -23.25
N GLN A 56 -5.00 -14.35 -24.57
CA GLN A 56 -5.16 -13.04 -25.21
C GLN A 56 -5.95 -13.13 -26.50
N HIS A 57 -6.69 -12.06 -26.80
CA HIS A 57 -7.20 -11.78 -28.12
C HIS A 57 -7.01 -10.30 -28.42
N THR A 58 -5.95 -10.02 -29.20
CA THR A 58 -5.41 -8.66 -29.39
C THR A 58 -5.25 -8.28 -30.87
N PRO A 59 -6.27 -8.37 -31.73
CA PRO A 59 -6.14 -7.97 -33.14
C PRO A 59 -5.76 -6.50 -33.29
N GLY A 60 -4.91 -6.19 -34.28
CA GLY A 60 -4.40 -4.84 -34.51
C GLY A 60 -5.51 -3.81 -34.76
N GLY A 61 -5.39 -2.62 -34.14
CA GLY A 61 -6.34 -1.51 -34.30
C GLY A 61 -7.75 -1.77 -33.74
N CYS A 62 -7.99 -2.91 -33.11
CA CYS A 62 -9.32 -3.31 -32.65
C CYS A 62 -9.87 -2.37 -31.57
N THR A 63 -11.17 -2.11 -31.66
CA THR A 63 -11.93 -1.25 -30.76
C THR A 63 -12.80 -2.07 -29.82
N LEU A 64 -13.29 -1.52 -28.71
CA LEU A 64 -14.25 -2.23 -27.86
C LEU A 64 -15.52 -2.59 -28.63
N GLN A 65 -15.95 -1.72 -29.56
CA GLN A 65 -17.06 -1.98 -30.46
C GLN A 65 -16.88 -3.25 -31.29
N THR A 66 -15.66 -3.43 -31.82
CA THR A 66 -15.33 -4.62 -32.61
C THR A 66 -15.29 -5.85 -31.71
N HIS A 67 -14.60 -5.76 -30.57
CA HIS A 67 -14.55 -6.85 -29.58
C HIS A 67 -15.92 -7.29 -29.06
N ALA A 68 -16.85 -6.35 -28.86
CA ALA A 68 -18.18 -6.65 -28.35
C ALA A 68 -19.02 -7.51 -29.31
N SER A 69 -18.69 -7.54 -30.60
CA SER A 69 -19.35 -8.37 -31.61
C SER A 69 -18.46 -9.48 -32.20
N ASP A 70 -17.16 -9.48 -31.88
CA ASP A 70 -16.21 -10.45 -32.39
C ASP A 70 -16.39 -11.85 -31.75
N ALA A 71 -16.61 -12.85 -32.59
CA ALA A 71 -16.87 -14.23 -32.14
C ALA A 71 -15.70 -14.82 -31.36
N THR A 72 -14.46 -14.47 -31.73
CA THR A 72 -13.26 -14.98 -31.05
C THR A 72 -13.19 -14.44 -29.63
N THR A 73 -13.34 -13.13 -29.46
CA THR A 73 -13.39 -12.44 -28.17
C THR A 73 -14.44 -13.06 -27.26
N LEU A 74 -15.68 -13.20 -27.75
CA LEU A 74 -16.80 -13.75 -26.99
C LEU A 74 -16.58 -15.22 -26.61
N SER A 75 -15.92 -16.01 -27.47
CA SER A 75 -15.56 -17.40 -27.18
C SER A 75 -14.44 -17.50 -26.15
N THR A 76 -13.42 -16.65 -26.23
CA THR A 76 -12.27 -16.64 -25.31
C THR A 76 -12.70 -16.22 -23.90
N ILE A 77 -13.61 -15.24 -23.75
CA ILE A 77 -14.20 -14.89 -22.46
C ILE A 77 -14.86 -16.12 -21.80
N LYS A 78 -15.47 -17.01 -22.58
CA LYS A 78 -16.17 -18.20 -22.08
C LYS A 78 -15.26 -19.41 -21.88
N SER A 79 -14.07 -19.40 -22.50
CA SER A 79 -13.18 -20.57 -22.56
C SER A 79 -12.59 -20.99 -21.22
N ASP A 80 -12.53 -20.08 -20.25
CA ASP A 80 -11.93 -20.35 -18.94
C ASP A 80 -12.66 -19.57 -17.82
N ASN A 81 -12.28 -19.83 -16.57
CA ASN A 81 -12.64 -19.04 -15.39
C ASN A 81 -11.52 -18.04 -15.11
N TRP A 82 -11.52 -16.94 -15.86
CA TRP A 82 -10.55 -15.86 -15.70
C TRP A 82 -10.71 -15.18 -14.35
N ASP A 83 -9.61 -15.03 -13.59
CA ASP A 83 -9.60 -14.23 -12.35
C ASP A 83 -9.76 -12.75 -12.68
N VAL A 84 -9.04 -12.30 -13.72
CA VAL A 84 -9.07 -10.93 -14.22
C VAL A 84 -9.27 -10.96 -15.74
N VAL A 85 -10.19 -10.14 -16.24
CA VAL A 85 -10.29 -9.82 -17.66
C VAL A 85 -9.86 -8.37 -17.84
N LEU A 86 -8.70 -8.19 -18.44
CA LEU A 86 -8.11 -6.90 -18.74
C LEU A 86 -8.57 -6.44 -20.13
N ILE A 87 -9.13 -5.24 -20.18
CA ILE A 87 -9.76 -4.68 -21.38
C ILE A 87 -9.07 -3.36 -21.74
N GLN A 88 -8.62 -3.25 -22.98
CA GLN A 88 -8.04 -2.04 -23.56
C GLN A 88 -8.86 -1.57 -24.76
N GLU A 89 -9.28 -0.30 -24.76
CA GLU A 89 -9.88 0.34 -25.94
C GLU A 89 -8.77 0.81 -26.90
N GLN A 90 -9.12 0.99 -28.18
CA GLN A 90 -8.22 1.53 -29.21
C GLN A 90 -7.63 2.86 -28.76
N SER A 91 -6.29 2.84 -28.61
CA SER A 91 -5.38 3.97 -28.48
C SER A 91 -6.00 5.27 -27.94
N GLN A 92 -6.51 6.10 -28.85
CA GLN A 92 -6.95 7.48 -28.61
C GLN A 92 -8.46 7.65 -28.44
N ARG A 93 -9.27 6.62 -28.75
CA ARG A 93 -10.74 6.73 -28.75
C ARG A 93 -11.29 7.25 -27.41
N PRO A 94 -10.79 6.82 -26.23
CA PRO A 94 -11.24 7.38 -24.96
C PRO A 94 -10.79 8.83 -24.72
N ALA A 95 -9.98 9.42 -25.59
CA ALA A 95 -9.53 10.83 -25.49
C ALA A 95 -10.38 11.79 -26.33
N PHE A 96 -11.30 11.28 -27.15
CA PHE A 96 -12.15 12.11 -28.00
C PHE A 96 -13.21 12.89 -27.23
N SER A 97 -13.98 13.70 -27.96
CA SER A 97 -15.08 14.48 -27.38
C SER A 97 -16.07 13.58 -26.63
N GLN A 98 -16.72 14.14 -25.62
CA GLN A 98 -17.69 13.42 -24.79
C GLN A 98 -18.75 12.69 -25.63
N THR A 99 -19.33 13.35 -26.64
CA THR A 99 -20.32 12.76 -27.56
C THR A 99 -19.77 11.53 -28.28
N GLN A 100 -18.52 11.58 -28.76
CA GLN A 100 -17.90 10.45 -29.45
C GLN A 100 -17.65 9.29 -28.49
N VAL A 101 -17.14 9.55 -27.28
CA VAL A 101 -16.89 8.48 -26.30
C VAL A 101 -18.19 7.84 -25.82
N GLU A 102 -19.24 8.64 -25.57
CA GLU A 102 -20.57 8.16 -25.21
C GLU A 102 -21.21 7.30 -26.30
N THR A 103 -20.93 7.59 -27.56
CA THR A 103 -21.48 6.83 -28.70
C THR A 103 -20.66 5.57 -28.99
N TYR A 104 -19.34 5.68 -28.96
CA TYR A 104 -18.44 4.72 -29.60
C TYR A 104 -17.58 3.92 -28.61
N THR A 105 -17.60 4.24 -27.32
CA THR A 105 -16.75 3.57 -26.31
C THR A 105 -17.58 2.99 -25.17
N TYR A 106 -18.35 3.82 -24.45
CA TYR A 106 -19.03 3.39 -23.21
C TYR A 106 -20.05 2.24 -23.41
N PRO A 107 -20.89 2.23 -24.46
CA PRO A 107 -21.85 1.13 -24.66
C PRO A 107 -21.16 -0.23 -24.84
N TYR A 108 -19.99 -0.23 -25.47
CA TYR A 108 -19.25 -1.45 -25.76
C TYR A 108 -18.39 -1.92 -24.59
N ALA A 109 -17.89 -0.99 -23.77
CA ALA A 109 -17.34 -1.31 -22.46
C ALA A 109 -18.38 -2.05 -21.60
N LYS A 110 -19.64 -1.57 -21.60
CA LYS A 110 -20.76 -2.20 -20.90
C LYS A 110 -21.11 -3.58 -21.45
N ALA A 111 -21.19 -3.72 -22.78
CA ALA A 111 -21.49 -5.01 -23.42
C ALA A 111 -20.44 -6.09 -23.09
N LEU A 112 -19.16 -5.74 -23.11
CA LEU A 112 -18.07 -6.64 -22.73
C LEU A 112 -18.13 -6.97 -21.23
N TYR A 113 -18.32 -5.97 -20.37
CA TYR A 113 -18.50 -6.18 -18.94
C TYR A 113 -19.64 -7.17 -18.65
N ASP A 114 -20.82 -6.95 -19.22
CA ASP A 114 -21.98 -7.81 -19.01
C ASP A 114 -21.72 -9.25 -19.46
N THR A 115 -21.01 -9.41 -20.59
CA THR A 115 -20.61 -10.73 -21.09
C THR A 115 -19.70 -11.45 -20.10
N ILE A 116 -18.70 -10.75 -19.55
CA ILE A 116 -17.75 -11.30 -18.58
C ILE A 116 -18.48 -11.67 -17.28
N LYS A 117 -19.32 -10.78 -16.74
CA LYS A 117 -20.04 -11.03 -15.49
C LYS A 117 -21.08 -12.13 -15.62
N LYS A 118 -21.72 -12.26 -16.79
CA LYS A 118 -22.64 -13.37 -17.08
C LYS A 118 -21.92 -14.72 -17.08
N ARG A 119 -20.65 -14.75 -17.52
CA ARG A 119 -19.83 -15.96 -17.47
C ARG A 119 -19.38 -16.28 -16.04
N ASN A 120 -18.83 -15.29 -15.34
CA ASN A 120 -18.36 -15.44 -13.98
C ASN A 120 -18.55 -14.13 -13.21
N SER A 121 -19.48 -14.14 -12.25
CA SER A 121 -19.79 -12.99 -11.40
C SER A 121 -18.62 -12.57 -10.51
N CYS A 122 -17.59 -13.42 -10.35
CA CYS A 122 -16.40 -13.13 -9.56
C CYS A 122 -15.16 -12.76 -10.39
N SER A 123 -15.23 -12.81 -11.73
CA SER A 123 -14.14 -12.26 -12.55
C SER A 123 -14.04 -10.75 -12.32
N GLU A 124 -12.84 -10.29 -12.03
CA GLU A 124 -12.53 -8.87 -11.99
C GLU A 124 -12.43 -8.33 -13.42
N VAL A 125 -13.10 -7.22 -13.70
CA VAL A 125 -12.94 -6.51 -14.96
C VAL A 125 -12.03 -5.32 -14.69
N MET A 126 -10.95 -5.21 -15.46
CA MET A 126 -9.96 -4.15 -15.30
C MET A 126 -9.73 -3.46 -16.64
N PHE A 127 -10.04 -2.17 -16.72
CA PHE A 127 -9.73 -1.38 -17.90
C PHE A 127 -8.28 -0.88 -17.83
N MET A 128 -7.50 -1.15 -18.86
CA MET A 128 -6.13 -0.68 -18.96
C MET A 128 -6.11 0.71 -19.60
N MET A 129 -5.84 1.73 -18.80
CA MET A 129 -5.79 3.11 -19.26
C MET A 129 -4.62 3.31 -20.22
N THR A 130 -4.90 3.56 -21.50
CA THR A 130 -3.88 3.87 -22.50
C THR A 130 -3.19 5.22 -22.23
N TRP A 131 -2.18 5.53 -23.04
CA TRP A 131 -1.40 6.77 -22.96
C TRP A 131 -1.65 7.70 -24.14
N GLY A 132 -1.42 9.00 -23.93
CA GLY A 132 -1.43 9.99 -24.99
C GLY A 132 -0.31 9.77 -26.02
N TYR A 133 -0.54 10.17 -27.28
CA TYR A 133 0.49 10.20 -28.32
C TYR A 133 1.60 11.19 -27.96
N LYS A 134 2.83 10.90 -28.39
CA LYS A 134 4.05 11.62 -27.97
C LYS A 134 3.89 13.14 -28.07
N ASN A 135 3.23 13.60 -29.13
CA ASN A 135 3.02 15.01 -29.45
C ASN A 135 1.53 15.41 -29.47
N GLY A 136 0.62 14.56 -28.95
CA GLY A 136 -0.81 14.68 -29.17
C GLY A 136 -1.25 14.17 -30.54
N ASP A 137 -2.51 14.42 -30.89
CA ASP A 137 -3.15 13.96 -32.12
C ASP A 137 -3.45 15.15 -33.05
N ALA A 138 -2.46 15.48 -33.88
CA ALA A 138 -2.56 16.57 -34.84
C ALA A 138 -3.66 16.33 -35.90
N SER A 139 -3.96 15.08 -36.23
CA SER A 139 -4.94 14.73 -37.26
C SER A 139 -6.38 15.05 -36.82
N ASN A 140 -6.70 14.87 -35.54
CA ASN A 140 -8.03 15.19 -34.99
C ASN A 140 -8.07 16.55 -34.28
N CYS A 141 -6.93 17.24 -34.16
CA CYS A 141 -6.79 18.52 -33.50
C CYS A 141 -7.78 19.60 -34.00
N ALA A 142 -8.00 19.68 -35.31
CA ALA A 142 -8.92 20.67 -35.89
C ALA A 142 -10.39 20.43 -35.49
N ALA A 143 -10.78 19.16 -35.32
CA ALA A 143 -12.14 18.79 -34.93
C ALA A 143 -12.35 18.82 -33.41
N TYR A 144 -11.31 18.54 -32.63
CA TYR A 144 -11.36 18.52 -31.17
C TYR A 144 -10.05 19.01 -30.55
N PRO A 145 -9.89 20.33 -30.34
CA PRO A 145 -8.63 20.94 -29.92
C PRO A 145 -7.96 20.39 -28.64
N PRO A 146 -8.68 19.87 -27.63
CA PRO A 146 -8.00 19.29 -26.46
C PRO A 146 -7.04 18.15 -26.80
N ILE A 147 -7.29 17.37 -27.86
CA ILE A 147 -6.43 16.23 -28.22
C ILE A 147 -5.12 16.63 -28.92
N CYS A 148 -4.96 17.90 -29.31
CA CYS A 148 -3.76 18.38 -30.00
C CYS A 148 -2.46 18.19 -29.20
N THR A 149 -2.55 18.01 -27.89
CA THR A 149 -1.40 17.90 -26.99
C THR A 149 -1.42 16.57 -26.24
N TYR A 150 -0.23 16.11 -25.83
CA TYR A 150 -0.13 14.94 -24.94
C TYR A 150 -0.96 15.12 -23.67
N ALA A 151 -0.90 16.30 -23.03
CA ALA A 151 -1.61 16.57 -21.78
C ALA A 151 -3.12 16.47 -21.94
N GLY A 152 -3.70 17.18 -22.93
CA GLY A 152 -5.14 17.14 -23.14
C GLY A 152 -5.64 15.76 -23.60
N MET A 153 -4.84 15.03 -24.39
CA MET A 153 -5.15 13.64 -24.72
C MET A 153 -5.12 12.73 -23.48
N GLN A 154 -4.09 12.83 -22.64
CA GLN A 154 -3.96 12.01 -21.43
C GLN A 154 -5.07 12.31 -20.40
N ASP A 155 -5.48 13.57 -20.28
CA ASP A 155 -6.59 13.97 -19.42
C ASP A 155 -7.93 13.42 -19.92
N GLY A 156 -8.16 13.44 -21.23
CA GLY A 156 -9.30 12.79 -21.87
C GLY A 156 -9.34 11.29 -21.58
N LEU A 157 -8.23 10.59 -21.87
CA LEU A 157 -8.08 9.15 -21.57
C LEU A 157 -8.40 8.86 -20.10
N ARG A 158 -7.75 9.57 -19.17
CA ARG A 158 -7.97 9.37 -17.73
C ARG A 158 -9.44 9.53 -17.37
N THR A 159 -10.09 10.58 -17.86
CA THR A 159 -11.49 10.88 -17.59
C THR A 159 -12.40 9.74 -18.06
N SER A 160 -12.24 9.30 -19.30
CA SER A 160 -13.09 8.26 -19.88
C SER A 160 -12.83 6.88 -19.30
N TYR A 161 -11.58 6.51 -19.00
CA TYR A 161 -11.28 5.24 -18.31
C TYR A 161 -11.86 5.19 -16.91
N MET A 162 -11.76 6.27 -16.13
CA MET A 162 -12.38 6.34 -14.80
C MET A 162 -13.90 6.30 -14.88
N ARG A 163 -14.49 6.89 -15.92
CA ARG A 163 -15.94 6.81 -16.17
C ARG A 163 -16.37 5.38 -16.53
N MET A 164 -15.64 4.71 -17.44
CA MET A 164 -15.89 3.30 -17.77
C MET A 164 -15.84 2.41 -16.53
N ALA A 165 -14.85 2.60 -15.66
CA ALA A 165 -14.75 1.85 -14.42
C ALA A 165 -15.94 2.07 -13.48
N LYS A 166 -16.36 3.33 -13.32
CA LYS A 166 -17.52 3.69 -12.50
C LYS A 166 -18.81 3.06 -13.02
N ASP A 167 -19.09 3.20 -14.32
CA ASP A 167 -20.34 2.74 -14.92
C ASP A 167 -20.46 1.20 -14.97
N ASN A 168 -19.33 0.50 -14.81
CA ASN A 168 -19.24 -0.95 -14.93
C ASN A 168 -18.76 -1.65 -13.65
N ASN A 169 -18.74 -1.01 -12.48
CA ASN A 169 -18.21 -1.63 -11.25
C ASN A 169 -16.86 -2.35 -11.46
N ALA A 170 -15.95 -1.68 -12.19
CA ALA A 170 -14.71 -2.24 -12.68
C ALA A 170 -13.50 -1.46 -12.14
N ASN A 171 -12.32 -2.00 -12.35
CA ASN A 171 -11.05 -1.42 -11.92
C ASN A 171 -10.33 -0.75 -13.08
N VAL A 172 -9.35 0.11 -12.78
CA VAL A 172 -8.45 0.71 -13.78
C VAL A 172 -7.01 0.33 -13.46
N ALA A 173 -6.26 -0.11 -14.47
CA ALA A 173 -4.79 -0.11 -14.42
C ALA A 173 -4.27 1.23 -15.00
N PRO A 174 -3.60 2.08 -14.21
CA PRO A 174 -3.30 3.47 -14.58
C PRO A 174 -2.04 3.62 -15.46
N VAL A 175 -1.91 2.82 -16.53
CA VAL A 175 -0.71 2.79 -17.39
C VAL A 175 -0.40 4.17 -17.97
N GLY A 176 -1.40 4.86 -18.52
CA GLY A 176 -1.24 6.21 -19.05
C GLY A 176 -0.73 7.25 -18.04
N MET A 177 -1.10 7.11 -16.76
CA MET A 177 -0.59 7.99 -15.71
C MET A 177 0.86 7.71 -15.38
N ALA A 178 1.27 6.43 -15.37
CA ALA A 178 2.68 6.07 -15.18
C ALA A 178 3.53 6.57 -16.36
N TRP A 179 3.03 6.46 -17.59
CA TRP A 179 3.66 7.03 -18.79
C TRP A 179 3.86 8.54 -18.65
N LYS A 180 2.83 9.26 -18.21
CA LYS A 180 2.91 10.70 -17.96
C LYS A 180 4.03 11.01 -16.96
N THR A 181 4.04 10.32 -15.82
CA THR A 181 5.05 10.56 -14.78
C THR A 181 6.47 10.29 -15.26
N VAL A 182 6.69 9.24 -16.06
CA VAL A 182 8.03 8.94 -16.62
C VAL A 182 8.44 9.99 -17.64
N ARG A 183 7.54 10.43 -18.54
CA ARG A 183 7.85 11.51 -19.50
C ARG A 183 8.26 12.80 -18.79
N ASP A 184 7.57 13.14 -17.71
CA ASP A 184 7.84 14.36 -16.95
C ASP A 184 9.12 14.27 -16.10
N SER A 185 9.41 13.10 -15.53
CA SER A 185 10.50 12.92 -14.57
C SER A 185 11.80 12.39 -15.17
N PHE A 186 11.70 11.64 -16.27
CA PHE A 186 12.80 10.94 -16.93
C PHE A 186 12.68 10.99 -18.45
N PRO A 187 12.70 12.19 -19.08
CA PRO A 187 12.51 12.34 -20.53
C PRO A 187 13.55 11.63 -21.39
N GLY A 188 14.70 11.24 -20.82
CA GLY A 188 15.71 10.42 -21.50
C GLY A 188 15.34 8.94 -21.67
N ILE A 189 14.28 8.46 -20.99
CA ILE A 189 13.74 7.12 -21.20
C ILE A 189 12.68 7.22 -22.29
N GLU A 190 13.05 6.84 -23.51
CA GLU A 190 12.13 6.88 -24.65
C GLU A 190 11.07 5.77 -24.51
N LEU A 191 9.82 6.17 -24.27
CA LEU A 191 8.68 5.25 -24.14
C LEU A 191 8.03 4.91 -25.48
N TYR A 192 8.28 5.68 -26.53
CA TYR A 192 7.60 5.52 -27.82
C TYR A 192 8.50 4.83 -28.84
N SER A 193 7.87 4.06 -29.70
CA SER A 193 8.46 3.67 -30.97
C SER A 193 8.59 4.91 -31.90
N PRO A 194 9.33 4.80 -33.03
CA PRO A 194 9.49 5.91 -33.98
C PRO A 194 8.18 6.49 -34.53
N ASP A 195 7.07 5.73 -34.45
CA ASP A 195 5.75 6.19 -34.88
C ASP A 195 5.06 7.15 -33.90
N ASN A 196 5.69 7.46 -32.76
CA ASN A 196 5.21 8.39 -31.74
C ASN A 196 3.89 7.96 -31.06
N SER A 197 3.52 6.68 -31.16
CA SER A 197 2.27 6.11 -30.66
C SER A 197 2.50 4.79 -29.92
N HIS A 198 3.01 3.77 -30.63
CA HIS A 198 3.26 2.45 -30.07
C HIS A 198 4.37 2.46 -29.02
N PRO A 199 4.37 1.48 -28.10
CA PRO A 199 5.37 1.44 -27.04
C PRO A 199 6.72 0.96 -27.56
N SER A 200 7.79 1.63 -27.10
CA SER A 200 9.13 1.03 -27.09
C SER A 200 9.18 -0.12 -26.08
N THR A 201 10.29 -0.86 -26.03
CA THR A 201 10.52 -1.85 -24.97
C THR A 201 10.40 -1.25 -23.56
N ALA A 202 10.84 0.00 -23.37
CA ALA A 202 10.70 0.69 -22.08
C ALA A 202 9.23 1.01 -21.77
N GLY A 203 8.45 1.43 -22.77
CA GLY A 203 7.01 1.64 -22.65
C GLY A 203 6.26 0.37 -22.23
N SER A 204 6.51 -0.75 -22.93
CA SER A 204 5.90 -2.05 -22.63
C SER A 204 6.34 -2.64 -21.29
N TYR A 205 7.59 -2.39 -20.87
CA TYR A 205 8.07 -2.79 -19.55
C TYR A 205 7.36 -2.02 -18.43
N LEU A 206 7.22 -0.70 -18.57
CA LEU A 206 6.48 0.14 -17.63
C LEU A 206 5.02 -0.30 -17.53
N GLU A 207 4.38 -0.56 -18.67
CA GLU A 207 3.02 -1.13 -18.74
C GLU A 207 2.92 -2.41 -17.92
N ALA A 208 3.77 -3.40 -18.18
CA ALA A 208 3.78 -4.65 -17.44
C ALA A 208 4.02 -4.44 -15.92
N CYS A 209 4.88 -3.51 -15.52
CA CYS A 209 5.07 -3.17 -14.10
C CYS A 209 3.78 -2.61 -13.45
N VAL A 210 3.05 -1.75 -14.16
CA VAL A 210 1.76 -1.20 -13.68
C VAL A 210 0.71 -2.31 -13.59
N LEU A 211 0.64 -3.20 -14.58
CA LEU A 211 -0.27 -4.34 -14.56
C LEU A 211 0.04 -5.29 -13.41
N TYR A 212 1.32 -5.56 -13.13
CA TYR A 212 1.71 -6.35 -11.95
C TYR A 212 1.20 -5.70 -10.66
N ALA A 213 1.47 -4.39 -10.48
CA ALA A 213 1.02 -3.66 -9.30
C ALA A 213 -0.51 -3.66 -9.17
N SER A 214 -1.23 -3.51 -10.28
CA SER A 214 -2.70 -3.46 -10.31
C SER A 214 -3.34 -4.82 -10.04
N ILE A 215 -2.80 -5.92 -10.58
CA ILE A 215 -3.41 -7.24 -10.48
C ILE A 215 -3.03 -7.96 -9.18
N TYR A 216 -1.79 -7.78 -8.71
CA TYR A 216 -1.26 -8.52 -7.57
C TYR A 216 -1.28 -7.70 -6.27
N HIS A 217 -1.48 -6.38 -6.37
CA HIS A 217 -1.38 -5.42 -5.26
C HIS A 217 -0.01 -5.49 -4.58
N LYS A 218 1.04 -5.70 -5.39
CA LYS A 218 2.43 -5.88 -4.95
C LYS A 218 3.34 -4.95 -5.74
N SER A 219 4.43 -4.51 -5.11
CA SER A 219 5.41 -3.66 -5.77
C SER A 219 6.25 -4.45 -6.78
N PRO A 220 6.38 -3.99 -8.05
CA PRO A 220 7.30 -4.57 -9.02
C PRO A 220 8.77 -4.23 -8.71
N VAL A 221 9.04 -3.33 -7.75
CA VAL A 221 10.40 -2.92 -7.36
C VAL A 221 11.23 -4.14 -6.94
N GLY A 222 12.44 -4.22 -7.51
CA GLY A 222 13.37 -5.31 -7.25
C GLY A 222 13.06 -6.59 -8.04
N ALA A 223 12.18 -6.55 -9.05
CA ALA A 223 12.14 -7.61 -10.05
C ALA A 223 13.48 -7.64 -10.80
N ASN A 224 14.12 -8.81 -10.87
CA ASN A 224 15.41 -9.00 -11.54
C ASN A 224 15.29 -9.05 -13.08
N TYR A 225 14.10 -9.29 -13.61
CA TYR A 225 13.81 -9.24 -15.04
C TYR A 225 13.64 -7.80 -15.53
N THR A 226 14.41 -7.38 -16.53
CA THR A 226 14.42 -5.99 -17.05
C THR A 226 13.94 -5.86 -18.49
N ALA A 227 13.53 -6.95 -19.15
CA ALA A 227 13.19 -6.98 -20.58
C ALA A 227 14.29 -6.37 -21.50
N GLY A 228 15.56 -6.51 -21.13
CA GLY A 228 16.69 -5.99 -21.91
C GLY A 228 17.04 -4.51 -21.65
N LEU A 229 16.30 -3.83 -20.76
CA LEU A 229 16.65 -2.48 -20.31
C LEU A 229 17.86 -2.49 -19.38
N THR A 230 18.51 -1.33 -19.24
CA THR A 230 19.50 -1.13 -18.17
C THR A 230 18.85 -1.32 -16.81
N VAL A 231 19.61 -1.86 -15.84
CA VAL A 231 19.12 -2.04 -14.47
C VAL A 231 18.66 -0.72 -13.86
N ALA A 232 19.35 0.37 -14.18
CA ALA A 232 19.02 1.70 -13.68
C ALA A 232 17.66 2.19 -14.20
N ASP A 233 17.37 2.03 -15.48
CA ASP A 233 16.09 2.48 -16.06
C ASP A 233 14.94 1.55 -15.66
N ALA A 234 15.16 0.23 -15.67
CA ALA A 234 14.17 -0.72 -15.15
C ALA A 234 13.78 -0.39 -13.69
N ALA A 235 14.76 -0.07 -12.83
CA ALA A 235 14.48 0.32 -11.45
C ALA A 235 13.69 1.63 -11.33
N LYS A 236 13.91 2.62 -12.21
CA LYS A 236 13.08 3.84 -12.25
C LYS A 236 11.64 3.52 -12.66
N LEU A 237 11.46 2.73 -13.72
CA LEU A 237 10.14 2.34 -14.23
C LEU A 237 9.34 1.53 -13.20
N GLN A 238 9.99 0.56 -12.53
CA GLN A 238 9.38 -0.20 -11.44
C GLN A 238 8.90 0.72 -10.30
N ARG A 239 9.72 1.70 -9.89
CA ARG A 239 9.35 2.65 -8.81
C ARG A 239 8.17 3.53 -9.22
N ILE A 240 8.17 4.08 -10.43
CA ILE A 240 7.05 4.89 -10.91
C ILE A 240 5.77 4.06 -11.02
N ALA A 241 5.85 2.83 -11.55
CA ALA A 241 4.70 1.92 -11.59
C ALA A 241 4.14 1.63 -10.19
N ALA A 242 5.02 1.36 -9.21
CA ALA A 242 4.64 1.13 -7.82
C ALA A 242 3.98 2.37 -7.22
N GLN A 243 4.61 3.54 -7.33
CA GLN A 243 4.13 4.80 -6.76
C GLN A 243 2.77 5.20 -7.34
N VAL A 244 2.65 5.25 -8.67
CA VAL A 244 1.41 5.67 -9.34
C VAL A 244 0.25 4.71 -9.04
N THR A 245 0.54 3.41 -8.93
CA THR A 245 -0.50 2.40 -8.75
C THR A 245 -0.84 2.18 -7.28
N LEU A 246 0.14 1.88 -6.42
CA LEU A 246 -0.09 1.40 -5.06
C LEU A 246 -0.47 2.54 -4.09
N ASP A 247 0.13 3.72 -4.24
CA ASP A 247 -0.18 4.88 -3.37
C ASP A 247 -1.62 5.39 -3.59
N SER A 248 -2.21 5.07 -4.74
CA SER A 248 -3.58 5.43 -5.10
C SER A 248 -4.43 4.22 -5.50
N LEU A 249 -4.07 3.02 -5.04
CA LEU A 249 -4.72 1.76 -5.44
C LEU A 249 -6.23 1.81 -5.21
N GLU A 250 -6.63 2.31 -4.05
CA GLU A 250 -8.03 2.46 -3.67
C GLU A 250 -8.79 3.35 -4.65
N GLN A 251 -8.18 4.41 -5.18
CA GLN A 251 -8.81 5.31 -6.16
C GLN A 251 -8.98 4.62 -7.53
N TRP A 252 -7.96 3.90 -7.98
CA TRP A 252 -7.97 3.19 -9.27
C TRP A 252 -8.93 2.02 -9.28
N GLN A 253 -9.19 1.43 -8.11
CA GLN A 253 -9.98 0.21 -7.97
C GLN A 253 -11.21 0.36 -7.08
N GLN A 254 -11.68 1.59 -6.83
CA GLN A 254 -12.79 1.86 -5.91
C GLN A 254 -14.13 1.23 -6.34
N TYR A 255 -14.32 0.98 -7.64
CA TYR A 255 -15.61 0.51 -8.18
C TYR A 255 -15.66 -1.01 -8.40
N GLY A 256 -14.52 -1.71 -8.39
CA GLY A 256 -14.47 -3.16 -8.54
C GLY A 256 -15.26 -3.94 -7.47
N ILE A 257 -15.27 -5.26 -7.58
CA ILE A 257 -16.05 -6.13 -6.69
C ILE A 257 -15.23 -6.82 -5.58
N MET A 258 -13.90 -6.68 -5.61
CA MET A 258 -13.02 -7.38 -4.67
C MET A 258 -13.01 -6.69 -3.31
N SER A 259 -13.06 -7.47 -2.24
CA SER A 259 -12.93 -7.02 -0.85
C SER A 259 -11.65 -6.18 -0.67
N PHE A 260 -11.76 -5.05 0.02
CA PHE A 260 -10.62 -4.23 0.45
C PHE A 260 -10.55 -4.21 1.98
N ALA A 261 -9.60 -4.93 2.58
CA ALA A 261 -9.46 -5.07 4.03
C ALA A 261 -8.66 -3.90 4.60
N LYS A 262 -9.26 -3.14 5.53
CA LYS A 262 -8.60 -2.01 6.19
C LYS A 262 -9.14 -1.82 7.60
N PHE A 263 -8.25 -1.57 8.54
CA PHE A 263 -8.63 -1.18 9.89
C PHE A 263 -7.63 -0.19 10.49
N VAL A 264 -8.04 0.45 11.58
CA VAL A 264 -7.20 1.31 12.41
C VAL A 264 -7.28 0.83 13.85
N ILE A 265 -6.12 0.80 14.51
CA ILE A 265 -6.00 0.54 15.94
C ILE A 265 -5.92 1.88 16.67
N THR A 266 -6.76 2.07 17.68
CA THR A 266 -6.71 3.26 18.54
C THR A 266 -6.29 2.85 19.95
N PRO A 267 -5.15 3.35 20.47
CA PRO A 267 -4.75 3.09 21.85
C PRO A 267 -5.66 3.87 22.82
N GLY A 268 -6.02 3.20 23.91
CA GLY A 268 -6.74 3.74 25.06
C GLY A 268 -5.90 3.72 26.33
N VAL A 269 -6.57 3.89 27.47
CA VAL A 269 -5.92 3.84 28.79
C VAL A 269 -5.53 2.41 29.18
N ALA A 270 -4.47 2.28 29.99
CA ALA A 270 -4.04 1.00 30.57
C ALA A 270 -3.83 -0.13 29.55
N ASN A 271 -3.18 0.16 28.43
CA ASN A 271 -2.95 -0.79 27.32
C ASN A 271 -4.24 -1.42 26.76
N SER A 272 -5.36 -0.71 26.85
CA SER A 272 -6.59 -1.03 26.11
C SER A 272 -6.47 -0.52 24.68
N PHE A 273 -7.02 -1.23 23.72
CA PHE A 273 -7.02 -0.89 22.29
C PHE A 273 -8.39 -1.15 21.70
N THR A 274 -8.87 -0.22 20.89
CA THR A 274 -10.10 -0.36 20.10
C THR A 274 -9.76 -0.48 18.61
N PHE A 275 -10.66 -1.08 17.85
CA PHE A 275 -10.45 -1.38 16.43
C PHE A 275 -11.59 -0.81 15.62
N GLN A 276 -11.26 0.08 14.68
CA GLN A 276 -12.21 0.60 13.73
C GLN A 276 -12.01 -0.09 12.38
N ASN A 277 -13.06 -0.73 11.89
CA ASN A 277 -13.08 -1.37 10.58
C ASN A 277 -13.44 -0.35 9.50
N TYR A 278 -12.59 -0.26 8.48
CA TYR A 278 -12.77 0.56 7.27
C TYR A 278 -12.78 -0.30 6.00
N SER A 279 -12.98 -1.61 6.15
CA SER A 279 -13.02 -2.52 5.01
C SER A 279 -14.19 -2.21 4.09
N LYS A 280 -13.99 -2.39 2.79
CA LYS A 280 -14.99 -2.11 1.74
C LYS A 280 -15.33 -3.37 0.99
N ARG A 281 -16.58 -3.45 0.52
CA ARG A 281 -17.10 -4.53 -0.35
C ARG A 281 -17.03 -5.90 0.32
N THR A 282 -17.28 -5.95 1.62
CA THR A 282 -17.15 -7.14 2.46
C THR A 282 -18.46 -7.46 3.16
N SER A 283 -18.76 -8.74 3.32
CA SER A 283 -19.93 -9.25 4.05
C SER A 283 -19.56 -10.13 5.25
N ALA A 284 -18.30 -10.51 5.40
CA ALA A 284 -17.81 -11.31 6.52
C ALA A 284 -16.42 -10.85 6.99
N TYR A 285 -16.15 -11.04 8.29
CA TYR A 285 -14.92 -10.63 8.96
C TYR A 285 -14.37 -11.76 9.84
N LEU A 286 -13.04 -11.84 9.92
CA LEU A 286 -12.33 -12.66 10.89
C LEU A 286 -11.14 -11.86 11.43
N TRP A 287 -11.23 -11.51 12.70
CA TRP A 287 -10.17 -10.88 13.47
C TRP A 287 -9.37 -11.94 14.21
N ASN A 288 -8.06 -11.81 14.21
CA ASN A 288 -7.14 -12.48 15.13
C ASN A 288 -6.35 -11.40 15.87
N PHE A 289 -6.37 -11.46 17.20
CA PHE A 289 -5.78 -10.42 18.06
C PHE A 289 -4.35 -10.73 18.52
N GLY A 290 -3.74 -11.82 18.04
CA GLY A 290 -2.37 -12.20 18.40
C GLY A 290 -2.20 -12.74 19.83
N ASP A 291 -3.28 -12.81 20.61
CA ASP A 291 -3.34 -13.40 21.96
C ASP A 291 -4.07 -14.75 21.99
N GLY A 292 -4.35 -15.33 20.83
CA GLY A 292 -5.13 -16.56 20.66
C GLY A 292 -6.63 -16.36 20.59
N THR A 293 -7.15 -15.14 20.78
CA THR A 293 -8.58 -14.84 20.62
C THR A 293 -8.92 -14.31 19.23
N THR A 294 -10.18 -14.50 18.83
CA THR A 294 -10.71 -14.09 17.53
C THR A 294 -12.08 -13.41 17.65
N SER A 295 -12.51 -12.71 16.60
CA SER A 295 -13.87 -12.15 16.49
C SER A 295 -14.37 -12.17 15.05
N SER A 296 -15.68 -12.31 14.85
CA SER A 296 -16.34 -12.17 13.55
C SER A 296 -17.17 -10.88 13.42
N ALA A 297 -17.14 -10.02 14.43
CA ALA A 297 -17.90 -8.77 14.43
C ALA A 297 -17.28 -7.75 13.46
N ALA A 298 -18.14 -6.94 12.83
CA ALA A 298 -17.69 -5.82 11.99
C ALA A 298 -16.87 -4.81 12.81
N ILE A 299 -17.27 -4.55 14.05
CA ILE A 299 -16.53 -3.78 15.06
C ILE A 299 -16.34 -4.70 16.26
N PRO A 300 -15.13 -5.22 16.51
CA PRO A 300 -14.88 -6.13 17.63
C PRO A 300 -14.79 -5.37 18.96
N PRO A 301 -14.93 -6.08 20.10
CA PRO A 301 -14.72 -5.47 21.41
C PRO A 301 -13.27 -5.01 21.62
N ALA A 302 -13.07 -4.08 22.55
CA ALA A 302 -11.74 -3.62 22.93
C ALA A 302 -10.90 -4.78 23.51
N LYS A 303 -9.57 -4.69 23.32
CA LYS A 303 -8.59 -5.67 23.81
C LYS A 303 -7.59 -5.01 24.74
N THR A 304 -7.24 -5.68 25.83
CA THR A 304 -6.22 -5.21 26.77
C THR A 304 -5.06 -6.21 26.81
N TYR A 305 -3.84 -5.69 26.68
CA TYR A 305 -2.63 -6.51 26.71
C TYR A 305 -1.72 -6.08 27.87
N THR A 306 -1.52 -6.97 28.82
CA THR A 306 -0.72 -6.71 30.05
C THR A 306 0.69 -7.30 29.97
N VAL A 307 0.91 -8.28 29.10
CA VAL A 307 2.20 -8.95 28.95
C VAL A 307 3.03 -8.25 27.87
N LYS A 308 4.32 -8.09 28.12
CA LYS A 308 5.28 -7.58 27.13
C LYS A 308 5.26 -8.49 25.89
N GLY A 309 5.14 -7.89 24.71
CA GLY A 309 5.12 -8.66 23.48
C GLY A 309 4.67 -7.85 22.28
N ASN A 310 4.76 -8.50 21.12
CA ASN A 310 4.20 -8.00 19.88
C ASN A 310 2.96 -8.83 19.56
N TYR A 311 1.82 -8.16 19.43
CA TYR A 311 0.53 -8.77 19.12
C TYR A 311 0.15 -8.39 17.69
N PRO A 312 0.35 -9.29 16.71
CA PRO A 312 -0.11 -9.06 15.36
C PRO A 312 -1.64 -9.11 15.34
N ILE A 313 -2.25 -8.00 14.98
CA ILE A 313 -3.68 -7.87 14.76
C ILE A 313 -3.92 -8.11 13.28
N ILE A 314 -4.69 -9.14 12.97
CA ILE A 314 -4.96 -9.56 11.59
C ILE A 314 -6.46 -9.46 11.36
N LEU A 315 -6.86 -8.76 10.30
CA LEU A 315 -8.22 -8.73 9.80
C LEU A 315 -8.26 -9.42 8.45
N THR A 316 -9.05 -10.48 8.35
CA THR A 316 -9.49 -11.02 7.07
C THR A 316 -10.91 -10.55 6.79
N ALA A 317 -11.10 -9.74 5.76
CA ALA A 317 -12.40 -9.27 5.31
C ALA A 317 -12.73 -9.92 3.97
N SER A 318 -13.95 -10.45 3.82
CA SER A 318 -14.31 -11.26 2.65
C SER A 318 -15.73 -11.00 2.16
N ASN A 319 -15.98 -11.41 0.93
CA ASN A 319 -17.27 -11.46 0.28
C ASN A 319 -17.41 -12.79 -0.49
N ALA A 320 -18.46 -12.92 -1.31
CA ALA A 320 -18.72 -14.14 -2.08
C ALA A 320 -17.63 -14.52 -3.10
N CYS A 321 -16.78 -13.57 -3.50
CA CYS A 321 -15.78 -13.74 -4.55
C CYS A 321 -14.35 -13.83 -4.05
N ASN A 322 -14.01 -13.13 -2.97
CA ASN A 322 -12.66 -13.18 -2.40
C ASN A 322 -12.62 -12.87 -0.90
N GLY A 323 -11.50 -13.21 -0.28
CA GLY A 323 -11.05 -12.66 1.00
C GLY A 323 -9.76 -11.87 0.82
N GLU A 324 -9.61 -10.78 1.55
CA GLU A 324 -8.36 -10.05 1.68
C GLU A 324 -7.97 -9.95 3.16
N THR A 325 -6.67 -10.09 3.42
CA THR A 325 -6.10 -10.03 4.77
C THR A 325 -5.17 -8.83 4.88
N THR A 326 -5.32 -8.08 5.97
CA THR A 326 -4.42 -7.00 6.36
C THR A 326 -4.01 -7.17 7.81
N SER A 327 -2.88 -6.60 8.19
CA SER A 327 -2.35 -6.72 9.55
C SER A 327 -1.65 -5.45 10.02
N ASP A 328 -1.75 -5.20 11.32
CA ASP A 328 -0.96 -4.20 12.04
C ASP A 328 -0.50 -4.82 13.38
N THR A 329 0.49 -4.25 14.05
CA THR A 329 1.09 -4.84 15.26
C THR A 329 1.00 -3.91 16.46
N ILE A 330 0.37 -4.38 17.52
CA ILE A 330 0.43 -3.73 18.83
C ILE A 330 1.72 -4.17 19.52
N LYS A 331 2.55 -3.20 19.93
CA LYS A 331 3.78 -3.47 20.69
C LYS A 331 3.58 -3.05 22.14
N ILE A 332 3.46 -4.03 23.03
CA ILE A 332 3.45 -3.80 24.47
C ILE A 332 4.88 -3.84 24.97
N LYS A 333 5.38 -2.67 25.32
CA LYS A 333 6.62 -2.54 26.09
C LYS A 333 6.24 -2.56 27.57
N THR A 334 7.01 -3.26 28.38
CA THR A 334 7.02 -3.00 29.81
C THR A 334 7.38 -1.53 30.01
N VAL A 335 6.56 -0.80 30.76
CA VAL A 335 7.01 0.42 31.43
C VAL A 335 7.88 0.02 32.63
N GLY A 336 8.91 -0.77 32.36
CA GLY A 336 10.03 -1.00 33.26
C GLY A 336 11.15 -0.11 32.74
N LEU A 337 11.76 0.68 33.62
CA LEU A 337 13.06 1.28 33.32
C LEU A 337 13.99 0.09 33.05
N ASP A 338 14.46 -0.05 31.81
CA ASP A 338 15.69 -0.83 31.61
C ASP A 338 16.73 -0.16 32.52
N ASP A 339 17.30 -0.92 33.46
CA ASP A 339 18.48 -0.49 34.18
C ASP A 339 19.48 -0.06 33.10
N VAL A 340 19.79 1.23 33.06
CA VAL A 340 20.77 1.79 32.12
C VAL A 340 22.13 1.34 32.62
N ASP A 341 22.52 0.12 32.24
CA ASP A 341 23.89 -0.34 32.32
C ASP A 341 24.70 0.48 31.32
N GLY A 342 25.45 1.44 31.85
CA GLY A 342 26.41 2.24 31.11
C GLY A 342 25.94 3.66 30.84
N VAL A 343 26.17 4.55 31.80
CA VAL A 343 26.99 5.78 31.71
C VAL A 343 26.64 6.67 32.91
N SER A 344 27.63 6.82 33.81
CA SER A 344 27.74 7.74 34.97
C SER A 344 26.45 8.01 35.77
N PRO A 345 26.22 7.36 36.92
CA PRO A 345 24.94 7.46 37.62
C PRO A 345 24.81 8.86 38.21
N ALA A 346 23.75 9.57 37.80
CA ALA A 346 23.21 10.55 38.71
C ALA A 346 22.76 9.80 39.97
N PHE A 347 23.32 10.12 41.13
CA PHE A 347 22.99 9.47 42.39
C PHE A 347 22.35 10.47 43.34
N ALA A 348 21.39 9.97 44.11
CA ALA A 348 20.80 10.71 45.20
C ALA A 348 21.61 10.48 46.47
N TYR A 349 21.90 11.54 47.21
CA TYR A 349 22.51 11.43 48.53
C TYR A 349 21.86 12.40 49.51
N ARG A 350 21.84 12.03 50.78
CA ARG A 350 21.40 12.90 51.87
C ARG A 350 22.64 13.55 52.49
N ALA A 351 22.68 14.88 52.51
CA ALA A 351 23.78 15.61 53.14
C ALA A 351 23.57 15.71 54.66
N ASP A 352 24.63 16.03 55.40
CA ASP A 352 24.63 16.15 56.87
C ASP A 352 23.64 17.21 57.39
N ASN A 353 23.24 18.16 56.53
CA ASN A 353 22.20 19.15 56.81
C ASN A 353 20.75 18.61 56.68
N GLY A 354 20.58 17.30 56.48
CA GLY A 354 19.30 16.62 56.37
C GLY A 354 18.63 16.70 54.99
N LYS A 355 19.18 17.46 54.03
CA LYS A 355 18.60 17.66 52.70
C LYS A 355 19.04 16.60 51.70
N THR A 356 18.16 16.28 50.74
CA THR A 356 18.47 15.34 49.65
C THR A 356 18.94 16.11 48.42
N TYR A 357 20.02 15.63 47.82
CA TYR A 357 20.59 16.16 46.59
C TYR A 357 20.63 15.07 45.52
N ILE A 358 20.28 15.44 44.29
CA ILE A 358 20.56 14.65 43.10
C ILE A 358 21.81 15.23 42.46
N GLN A 359 22.89 14.44 42.41
CA GLN A 359 24.17 14.83 41.83
C GLN A 359 24.49 13.96 40.61
N TRP A 360 25.12 14.54 39.59
CA TRP A 360 25.51 13.83 38.37
C TRP A 360 26.96 14.14 37.97
N GLY A 361 27.57 13.22 37.20
CA GLY A 361 28.89 13.39 36.60
C GLY A 361 28.82 13.90 35.15
N GLY A 362 29.92 14.46 34.65
CA GLY A 362 30.07 14.90 33.25
C GLY A 362 29.87 16.41 33.00
N SER A 363 29.89 16.79 31.72
CA SER A 363 29.72 18.18 31.26
C SER A 363 28.31 18.72 31.52
N ASN A 364 28.17 20.04 31.68
CA ASN A 364 26.91 20.74 32.00
C ASN A 364 25.93 20.82 30.81
N GLN A 365 25.44 19.64 30.41
CA GLN A 365 24.59 19.42 29.25
C GLN A 365 23.09 19.42 29.58
N TYR A 366 22.70 19.56 30.85
CA TYR A 366 21.30 19.55 31.28
C TYR A 366 20.75 20.97 31.48
N SER A 367 19.45 21.14 31.21
CA SER A 367 18.72 22.40 31.35
C SER A 367 17.72 22.36 32.50
N ARG A 368 17.18 21.19 32.84
CA ARG A 368 16.23 21.00 33.94
C ARG A 368 16.17 19.55 34.43
N MET A 369 15.68 19.38 35.66
CA MET A 369 15.32 18.11 36.27
C MET A 369 13.82 18.07 36.54
N MET A 370 13.16 16.96 36.22
CA MET A 370 11.77 16.69 36.60
C MET A 370 11.73 15.57 37.64
N VAL A 371 10.86 15.70 38.64
CA VAL A 371 10.62 14.70 39.68
C VAL A 371 9.17 14.21 39.57
N TYR A 372 8.99 12.91 39.65
CA TYR A 372 7.71 12.22 39.53
C TYR A 372 7.45 11.35 40.76
N ASP A 373 6.18 11.23 41.14
CA ASP A 373 5.76 10.18 42.06
C ASP A 373 5.73 8.81 41.36
N MET A 374 5.51 7.74 42.12
CA MET A 374 5.49 6.36 41.60
C MET A 374 4.30 6.09 40.66
N SER A 375 3.33 6.99 40.56
CA SER A 375 2.23 6.93 39.59
C SER A 375 2.55 7.63 38.26
N GLY A 376 3.73 8.27 38.16
CA GLY A 376 4.19 8.99 36.98
C GLY A 376 3.74 10.46 36.92
N ARG A 377 3.10 10.99 37.97
CA ARG A 377 2.69 12.40 38.03
C ARG A 377 3.89 13.28 38.40
N THR A 378 4.08 14.37 37.68
CA THR A 378 5.13 15.37 37.98
C THR A 378 4.85 16.05 39.32
N ILE A 379 5.81 15.96 40.24
CA ILE A 379 5.76 16.56 41.58
C ILE A 379 6.55 17.87 41.62
N ALA A 380 7.69 17.93 40.93
CA ALA A 380 8.53 19.12 40.91
C ALA A 380 9.32 19.23 39.60
N THR A 381 9.73 20.45 39.28
CA THR A 381 10.67 20.73 38.18
C THR A 381 11.69 21.75 38.67
N TYR A 382 12.96 21.47 38.43
CA TYR A 382 14.08 22.31 38.84
C TYR A 382 14.87 22.74 37.62
N SER A 383 15.14 24.04 37.48
CA SER A 383 16.03 24.55 36.44
C SER A 383 17.49 24.25 36.80
N ILE A 384 18.30 23.90 35.80
CA ILE A 384 19.73 23.63 35.96
C ILE A 384 20.53 24.72 35.26
N GLU A 385 21.28 25.50 36.02
CA GLU A 385 22.21 26.49 35.50
C GLU A 385 23.48 25.83 34.94
N THR A 386 24.13 26.50 34.00
CA THR A 386 25.26 25.97 33.22
C THR A 386 26.50 25.60 34.06
N SER A 387 26.56 25.91 35.35
CA SER A 387 27.64 25.51 36.26
C SER A 387 27.24 24.44 37.29
N MET A 388 25.94 24.11 37.41
CA MET A 388 25.47 23.19 38.44
C MET A 388 25.72 21.73 38.06
N GLN A 389 26.15 20.94 39.05
CA GLN A 389 26.29 19.48 38.97
C GLN A 389 25.44 18.73 40.02
N LYS A 390 24.62 19.46 40.77
CA LYS A 390 23.65 18.90 41.71
C LYS A 390 22.45 19.82 41.91
N VAL A 391 21.31 19.24 42.27
CA VAL A 391 20.08 19.96 42.66
C VAL A 391 19.60 19.45 44.01
N MET A 392 19.25 20.37 44.91
CA MET A 392 18.56 20.04 46.15
C MET A 392 17.09 19.79 45.84
N VAL A 393 16.56 18.63 46.26
CA VAL A 393 15.17 18.27 46.05
C VAL A 393 14.40 18.47 47.35
N ASP A 394 13.34 19.27 47.24
CA ASP A 394 12.44 19.60 48.33
C ASP A 394 11.04 19.08 47.98
N VAL A 395 10.78 17.84 48.40
CA VAL A 395 9.51 17.12 48.21
C VAL A 395 9.13 16.45 49.52
N MET A 396 7.87 16.05 49.69
CA MET A 396 7.43 15.32 50.88
C MET A 396 8.17 13.96 51.01
N PRO A 397 8.20 13.34 52.20
CA PRO A 397 8.73 11.98 52.34
C PRO A 397 8.00 10.98 51.42
N GLY A 398 8.76 10.14 50.74
CA GLY A 398 8.21 9.23 49.73
C GLY A 398 9.26 8.65 48.77
N SER A 399 8.80 7.78 47.88
CA SER A 399 9.63 7.24 46.78
C SER A 399 9.35 8.01 45.50
N TYR A 400 10.42 8.41 44.81
CA TYR A 400 10.34 9.28 43.66
C TYR A 400 11.27 8.82 42.53
N VAL A 401 10.91 9.22 41.31
CA VAL A 401 11.74 9.09 40.11
C VAL A 401 12.16 10.49 39.67
N PHE A 402 13.41 10.68 39.29
CA PHE A 402 13.86 11.92 38.65
C PHE A 402 14.29 11.68 37.20
N MET A 403 14.22 12.73 36.40
CA MET A 403 14.65 12.75 35.00
C MET A 403 15.45 14.04 34.72
N LEU A 404 16.67 13.91 34.20
CA LEU A 404 17.47 15.02 33.70
C LEU A 404 17.23 15.20 32.20
N ILE A 405 16.94 16.43 31.80
CA ILE A 405 16.66 16.79 30.40
C ILE A 405 17.82 17.63 29.87
N GLY A 406 18.35 17.23 28.72
CA GLY A 406 19.41 17.91 28.00
C GLY A 406 19.01 19.31 27.54
N LYS A 407 20.00 20.15 27.24
CA LYS A 407 19.80 21.47 26.61
C LYS A 407 19.19 21.37 25.21
N ASN A 408 19.35 20.23 24.54
CA ASN A 408 18.72 19.91 23.26
C ASN A 408 17.24 19.48 23.39
N GLY A 409 16.69 19.39 24.62
CA GLY A 409 15.32 18.97 24.88
C GLY A 409 15.10 17.46 24.98
N GLU A 410 16.13 16.65 24.75
CA GLU A 410 16.05 15.19 24.86
C GLU A 410 16.26 14.72 26.30
N GLN A 411 15.65 13.57 26.63
CA GLN A 411 15.85 12.93 27.93
C GLN A 411 17.22 12.28 27.97
N SER A 412 17.98 12.50 29.05
CA SER A 412 19.37 12.02 29.11
C SER A 412 19.63 11.03 30.25
N ILE A 413 19.07 11.25 31.44
CA ILE A 413 19.27 10.35 32.59
C ILE A 413 17.97 10.22 33.39
N LYS A 414 17.71 9.01 33.92
CA LYS A 414 16.64 8.73 34.87
C LYS A 414 17.22 8.01 36.08
N GLY A 415 16.65 8.26 37.26
CA GLY A 415 17.04 7.57 38.48
C GLY A 415 15.95 7.63 39.56
N ARG A 416 16.17 6.95 40.69
CA ARG A 416 15.24 6.88 41.82
C ARG A 416 15.87 7.42 43.09
N PHE A 417 15.05 7.97 43.97
CA PHE A 417 15.46 8.34 45.31
C PHE A 417 14.32 8.19 46.31
N ILE A 418 14.69 8.01 47.58
CA ILE A 418 13.77 8.04 48.70
C ILE A 418 14.01 9.34 49.44
N GLN A 419 12.96 10.13 49.60
CA GLN A 419 12.94 11.26 50.52
C GLN A 419 12.51 10.75 51.89
N TYR A 420 13.36 10.92 52.88
CA TYR A 420 13.10 10.57 54.27
C TYR A 420 12.48 11.74 55.03
#